data_AF-A0AAD0XEF9-F1
#
_entry.id   AF-A0AAD0XEF9-F1
#
_cell.length_a   1.000
_cell.length_b   1.000
_cell.length_c   1.000
_cell.angle_alpha   90.00
_cell.angle_beta   90.00
_cell.angle_gamma   90.00
#
_symmetry.space_group_name_H-M   'P 1'
#
loop_
_entity.id
_entity.type
_entity.pdbx_description
1 polymer ?
#
loop_
_entity_poly.entity_id
_entity_poly.type
_entity_poly.pdbx_seq_one_letter_code
_entity_poly.pdbx_strand_id
1 'polypeptide(L)'
;MACGEQKPISMFYRRPNRPCGTVSQCKACKAIKAAAYRAANLSACKDRSLAWYRDNKEHSIKTTREWQEENKERVLKKRREWLAKRKGI
;
A
#
# COMPACT_ATOMS: atom_id res chain seq x y z
N MET A 1 -20.50 7.19 13.88
CA MET A 1 -19.95 6.35 14.95
C MET A 1 -19.38 5.09 14.33
N ALA A 2 -18.15 4.72 14.66
CA ALA A 2 -17.49 3.57 14.06
C ALA A 2 -17.32 2.53 15.16
N CYS A 3 -18.03 1.41 15.02
CA CYS A 3 -18.17 0.23 15.89
C CYS A 3 -18.72 0.43 17.32
N GLY A 4 -18.62 1.61 17.95
CA GLY A 4 -19.18 1.82 19.32
C GLY A 4 -18.45 1.08 20.44
N GLU A 5 -17.43 0.30 20.12
CA GLU A 5 -16.63 -0.48 21.07
C GLU A 5 -15.52 0.36 21.71
N GLN A 6 -15.26 0.11 23.00
CA GLN A 6 -14.07 0.62 23.68
C GLN A 6 -12.84 -0.13 23.16
N LYS A 7 -11.84 0.62 22.67
CA LYS A 7 -10.60 0.07 22.12
C LYS A 7 -9.40 0.83 22.66
N PRO A 8 -8.22 0.21 22.74
CA PRO A 8 -7.01 0.91 23.13
C PRO A 8 -6.68 2.00 22.10
N ILE A 9 -5.99 3.06 22.56
CA ILE A 9 -5.58 4.21 21.74
C ILE A 9 -4.79 3.78 20.50
N SER A 10 -4.05 2.67 20.58
CA SER A 10 -3.29 2.06 19.46
C SER A 10 -4.16 1.66 18.26
N MET A 11 -5.45 1.43 18.47
CA MET A 11 -6.41 1.07 17.42
C MET A 11 -6.97 2.28 16.65
N PHE A 12 -6.51 3.48 16.99
CA PHE A 12 -6.88 4.73 16.33
C PHE A 12 -5.65 5.33 15.61
N TYR A 13 -5.89 6.14 14.58
CA TYR A 13 -4.80 6.87 13.91
C TYR A 13 -4.42 8.12 14.70
N ARG A 14 -3.10 8.37 14.81
CA ARG A 14 -2.57 9.59 15.42
C ARG A 14 -2.92 10.81 14.57
N ARG A 15 -3.44 11.85 15.21
CA ARG A 15 -3.61 13.19 14.64
C ARG A 15 -3.22 14.23 15.69
N PRO A 16 -1.98 14.75 15.64
CA PRO A 16 -1.44 15.62 16.68
C PRO A 16 -2.20 16.95 16.79
N ASN A 17 -2.78 17.44 15.70
CA ASN A 17 -3.49 18.72 15.66
C ASN A 17 -4.92 18.66 16.26
N ARG A 18 -5.29 17.57 16.95
CA ARG A 18 -6.59 17.44 17.63
C ARG A 18 -6.37 17.42 19.15
N PRO A 19 -7.32 17.92 19.96
CA PRO A 19 -7.18 17.95 21.42
C PRO A 19 -6.82 16.60 22.05
N CYS A 20 -7.37 15.50 21.53
CA CYS A 20 -7.11 14.13 22.00
C CYS A 20 -5.99 13.39 21.25
N GLY A 21 -5.28 14.06 20.34
CA GLY A 21 -4.17 13.49 19.58
C GLY A 21 -4.51 12.33 18.63
N THR A 22 -5.79 11.95 18.50
CA THR A 22 -6.26 10.78 17.73
C THR A 22 -7.55 11.04 16.96
N VAL A 23 -7.85 10.19 15.98
CA VAL A 23 -9.15 10.16 15.30
C VAL A 23 -10.17 9.35 16.10
N SER A 24 -11.45 9.71 16.02
CA SER A 24 -12.54 8.99 16.69
C SER A 24 -12.94 7.69 15.97
N GLN A 25 -12.49 7.49 14.74
CA GLN A 25 -12.75 6.28 13.96
C GLN A 25 -11.60 5.28 14.15
N CYS A 26 -11.91 4.06 14.59
CA CYS A 26 -10.90 3.01 14.70
C CYS A 26 -10.39 2.58 13.31
N LYS A 27 -9.19 1.99 13.29
CA LYS A 27 -8.53 1.47 12.08
C LYS A 27 -9.41 0.48 11.32
N ALA A 28 -10.09 -0.42 12.02
CA ALA A 28 -10.99 -1.41 11.43
C ALA A 28 -12.16 -0.75 10.67
N CYS A 29 -12.87 0.18 11.30
CA CYS A 29 -13.97 0.86 10.63
C CYS A 29 -13.50 1.76 9.48
N LYS A 30 -12.30 2.33 9.58
CA LYS A 30 -11.69 3.06 8.46
C LYS A 30 -11.43 2.11 7.29
N ALA A 31 -10.91 0.91 7.56
CA ALA A 31 -10.65 -0.11 6.55
C ALA A 31 -11.94 -0.58 5.87
N ILE A 32 -12.99 -0.88 6.64
CA ILE A 32 -14.31 -1.26 6.10
C ILE A 32 -14.88 -0.15 5.20
N LYS A 33 -14.87 1.11 5.68
CA LYS A 33 -15.33 2.25 4.89
C LYS A 33 -14.53 2.42 3.60
N ALA A 34 -13.21 2.25 3.68
CA ALA A 34 -12.34 2.34 2.50
C ALA A 34 -12.60 1.19 1.50
N ALA A 35 -12.83 -0.04 1.98
CA ALA A 35 -13.18 -1.17 1.14
C ALA A 35 -14.53 -0.94 0.43
N ALA A 36 -15.56 -0.52 1.16
CA ALA A 36 -16.86 -0.19 0.60
C ALA A 36 -16.78 0.90 -0.48
N TYR A 37 -16.00 1.96 -0.22
CA TYR A 37 -15.77 3.02 -1.21
C TYR A 37 -15.08 2.49 -2.47
N ARG A 38 -14.03 1.66 -2.33
CA ARG A 38 -13.33 1.06 -3.48
C ARG A 38 -14.24 0.13 -4.28
N ALA A 39 -15.07 -0.66 -3.62
CA ALA A 39 -16.03 -1.55 -4.28
C ALA A 39 -17.06 -0.74 -5.08
N ALA A 40 -17.63 0.30 -4.48
CA ALA A 40 -18.60 1.17 -5.15
C ALA A 40 -17.99 2.04 -6.27
N ASN A 41 -16.69 2.30 -6.24
CA ASN A 41 -15.99 3.20 -7.18
C ASN A 41 -14.85 2.48 -7.91
N LEU A 42 -15.03 1.20 -8.22
CA LEU A 42 -13.95 0.35 -8.75
C LEU A 42 -13.35 0.92 -10.05
N SER A 43 -14.19 1.33 -11.00
CA SER A 43 -13.72 1.93 -12.26
C SER A 43 -12.94 3.20 -12.00
N ALA A 44 -13.54 4.18 -11.32
CA ALA A 44 -12.90 5.45 -11.03
C ALA A 44 -11.58 5.31 -10.25
N CYS A 45 -11.48 4.30 -9.37
CA CYS A 45 -10.24 3.98 -8.67
C CYS A 45 -9.18 3.39 -9.62
N LYS A 46 -9.56 2.49 -10.52
CA LYS A 46 -8.67 1.94 -11.56
C LYS A 46 -8.22 3.02 -12.54
N ASP A 47 -9.14 3.85 -13.01
CA ASP A 47 -8.86 4.92 -13.97
C ASP A 47 -7.88 5.93 -13.38
N ARG A 48 -8.08 6.33 -12.13
CA ARG A 48 -7.13 7.19 -11.40
C ARG A 48 -5.76 6.53 -11.24
N SER A 49 -5.73 5.24 -10.89
CA SER A 49 -4.47 4.51 -10.75
C SER A 49 -3.72 4.41 -12.09
N LEU A 50 -4.46 4.22 -13.19
CA LEU A 50 -3.90 4.13 -14.53
C LEU A 50 -3.41 5.49 -15.01
N ALA A 51 -4.16 6.56 -14.77
CA ALA A 51 -3.74 7.94 -15.06
C ALA A 51 -2.44 8.27 -14.33
N TRP A 52 -2.39 8.01 -13.02
CA TRP A 52 -1.16 8.20 -12.24
C TRP A 52 0.01 7.41 -12.81
N TYR A 53 -0.18 6.13 -13.14
CA TYR A 53 0.88 5.31 -13.74
C TYR A 53 1.35 5.85 -15.10
N ARG A 54 0.43 6.34 -15.95
CA ARG A 54 0.78 6.94 -17.25
C ARG A 54 1.63 8.19 -17.06
N ASP A 55 1.20 9.08 -16.18
CA ASP A 55 1.88 10.34 -15.90
C ASP A 55 3.25 10.13 -15.23
N ASN A 56 3.39 9.05 -14.46
CA ASN A 56 4.60 8.73 -13.69
C ASN A 56 5.38 7.55 -14.27
N LYS A 57 5.10 7.15 -15.51
CA LYS A 57 5.67 5.95 -16.13
C LYS A 57 7.19 6.02 -16.20
N GLU A 58 7.72 7.12 -16.71
CA GLU A 58 9.17 7.31 -16.88
C GLU A 58 9.87 7.37 -15.53
N HIS A 59 9.29 8.07 -14.55
CA HIS A 59 9.81 8.12 -13.19
C HIS A 59 9.83 6.72 -12.54
N SER A 60 8.76 5.94 -12.72
CA SER A 60 8.66 4.57 -12.21
C SER A 60 9.71 3.65 -12.85
N ILE A 61 9.93 3.77 -14.16
CA ILE A 61 10.96 3.00 -14.88
C ILE A 61 12.34 3.39 -14.38
N LYS A 62 12.64 4.69 -14.27
CA LYS A 62 13.93 5.21 -13.83
C LYS A 62 14.25 4.71 -12.41
N THR A 63 13.36 4.94 -11.46
CA THR A 63 13.55 4.51 -10.06
C THR A 63 13.68 3.01 -9.93
N THR A 64 12.92 2.23 -10.72
CA THR A 64 13.06 0.77 -10.75
C THR A 64 14.44 0.34 -11.27
N ARG A 65 14.95 0.99 -12.33
CA ARG A 65 16.28 0.70 -12.89
C ARG A 65 17.39 1.06 -11.90
N GLU A 66 17.31 2.23 -11.28
CA GLU A 66 18.28 2.69 -10.27
C GLU A 66 18.33 1.70 -9.10
N TRP A 67 17.18 1.34 -8.55
CA TRP A 67 17.10 0.34 -7.48
C TRP A 67 17.64 -1.02 -7.90
N GLN A 68 17.39 -1.47 -9.15
CA GLN A 68 17.91 -2.74 -9.64
C GLN A 68 19.43 -2.73 -9.78
N GLU A 69 20.02 -1.63 -10.22
CA GLU A 69 21.48 -1.51 -10.33
C GLU A 69 22.13 -1.46 -8.93
N GLU A 70 21.57 -0.66 -8.02
CA GLU A 70 22.03 -0.58 -6.62
C GLU A 70 21.88 -1.93 -5.89
N ASN A 71 20.90 -2.74 -6.28
CA ASN A 71 20.57 -4.02 -5.64
C ASN A 71 20.83 -5.22 -6.56
N LYS A 72 21.77 -5.09 -7.50
CA LYS A 72 22.05 -6.09 -8.54
C LYS A 72 22.32 -7.48 -7.99
N GLU A 73 23.13 -7.59 -6.95
CA GLU A 73 23.43 -8.87 -6.30
C GLU A 73 22.19 -9.52 -5.69
N ARG A 74 21.32 -8.71 -5.06
CA ARG A 74 20.05 -9.17 -4.49
C ARG A 74 19.10 -9.66 -5.59
N VAL A 75 19.02 -8.94 -6.71
CA VAL A 75 18.22 -9.34 -7.88
C VAL A 75 18.74 -10.66 -8.46
N LEU A 76 20.05 -10.80 -8.63
CA LEU A 76 20.67 -12.03 -9.13
C LEU A 76 20.50 -13.21 -8.18
N LYS A 77 20.61 -13.00 -6.86
CA LYS A 77 20.34 -14.04 -5.85
C LYS A 77 18.90 -14.52 -5.94
N LYS A 78 17.93 -13.59 -5.96
CA LYS A 78 16.50 -13.93 -6.10
C LYS A 78 16.21 -14.66 -7.41
N ARG A 79 16.85 -14.27 -8.51
CA ARG A 79 16.74 -14.95 -9.80
C ARG A 79 17.26 -16.38 -9.73
N ARG A 80 18.41 -16.60 -9.09
CA ARG A 80 18.98 -17.95 -8.87
C ARG A 80 18.06 -18.81 -8.00
N GLU A 81 17.57 -18.29 -6.88
CA GLU A 81 16.61 -18.99 -5.99
C GLU A 81 15.33 -19.41 -6.75
N TRP A 82 14.77 -18.51 -7.56
CA TRP A 82 13.58 -18.81 -8.36
C TRP A 82 13.84 -19.89 -9.40
N LEU A 83 15.00 -19.85 -10.08
CA LEU A 83 15.39 -20.87 -11.06
C LEU A 83 15.63 -22.24 -10.42
N ALA A 84 16.28 -22.29 -9.25
CA ALA A 84 16.50 -23.53 -8.50
C ALA A 84 15.14 -24.17 -8.11
N LYS A 85 14.26 -23.38 -7.49
CA LYS A 85 12.90 -23.82 -7.13
C LYS A 85 12.09 -24.29 -8.34
N ARG A 86 12.21 -23.62 -9.49
CA ARG A 86 11.50 -24.02 -10.72
C ARG A 86 12.09 -25.29 -11.35
N LYS A 87 13.39 -25.53 -11.19
CA LYS A 87 14.07 -26.74 -11.65
C LYS A 87 14.00 -27.91 -10.67
N GLY A 88 13.35 -27.75 -9.51
CA GLY A 88 13.25 -28.81 -8.50
C GLY A 88 14.61 -29.20 -7.90
N ILE A 89 15.56 -28.27 -7.86
CA ILE A 89 16.80 -28.36 -7.08
C ILE A 89 16.64 -27.50 -5.84
#